data_AF-A0AAD9ZKY6-F1
#
_entry.id   AF-A0AAD9ZKY6-F1
#
_cell.length_a   1.000
_cell.length_b   1.000
_cell.length_c   1.000
_cell.angle_alpha   90.00
_cell.angle_beta   90.00
_cell.angle_gamma   90.00
#
_symmetry.space_group_name_H-M   'P 1'
#
loop_
_entity.id
_entity.type
_entity.pdbx_description
1 polymer ?
#
loop_
_entity_poly.entity_id
_entity_poly.type
_entity_poly.pdbx_seq_one_letter_code
_entity_poly.pdbx_strand_id
1 'polypeptide(L)'
;MACITKKRDNVEDYVDDYLKKLAYLRTHSYNFHTIPDKNLWPNGNFETVLPPIRNRGVGRPRLSRRRGSNEPKKMQKSVGFRCGICKEVGHNSRTCINKSHPEVLWFTSTHEGTLTRRDATNYVSPQPLTQGAPQPSQ
;
A
#
# COMPACT_ATOMS: atom_id res chain seq x y z
N MET A 1 -6.47 20.39 -34.80
CA MET A 1 -5.55 20.44 -35.96
C MET A 1 -6.25 20.70 -37.29
N ALA A 2 -7.42 20.11 -37.58
CA ALA A 2 -8.09 20.27 -38.90
C ALA A 2 -8.40 21.72 -39.32
N CYS A 3 -8.66 22.63 -38.39
CA CYS A 3 -8.90 24.05 -38.70
C CYS A 3 -7.61 24.82 -39.04
N ILE A 4 -6.48 24.49 -38.42
CA ILE A 4 -5.18 25.14 -38.65
C ILE A 4 -4.63 24.72 -40.01
N THR A 5 -4.68 23.41 -40.33
CA THR A 5 -4.25 22.89 -41.63
C THR A 5 -5.11 23.42 -42.78
N LYS A 6 -6.42 23.61 -42.56
CA LYS A 6 -7.33 24.23 -43.53
C LYS A 6 -6.97 25.69 -43.83
N LYS A 7 -6.50 26.45 -42.83
CA LYS A 7 -6.04 27.83 -42.98
C LYS A 7 -4.63 27.95 -43.57
N ARG A 8 -3.90 26.83 -43.66
CA ARG A 8 -2.47 26.77 -44.06
C ARG A 8 -1.56 27.58 -43.13
N ASP A 9 -1.97 27.71 -41.87
CA ASP A 9 -1.17 28.36 -40.83
C ASP A 9 -0.20 27.34 -40.19
N ASN A 10 0.87 27.84 -39.58
CA ASN A 10 1.79 26.99 -38.84
C ASN A 10 1.18 26.59 -37.50
N VAL A 11 1.36 25.32 -37.11
CA VAL A 11 0.85 24.81 -35.83
C VAL A 11 1.58 25.45 -34.64
N GLU A 12 2.87 25.72 -34.79
CA GLU A 12 3.75 26.29 -33.74
C GLU A 12 3.32 27.69 -33.27
N ASP A 13 2.63 28.45 -34.13
CA ASP A 13 2.13 29.80 -33.81
C ASP A 13 0.97 29.77 -32.81
N TYR A 14 0.29 28.61 -32.69
CA TYR A 14 -0.80 28.39 -31.73
C TYR A 14 -0.34 27.72 -30.43
N VAL A 15 0.96 27.43 -30.29
CA VAL A 15 1.53 26.85 -29.08
C VAL A 15 1.90 27.98 -28.13
N ASP A 16 1.44 27.89 -26.88
CA ASP A 16 1.79 28.84 -25.82
C ASP A 16 3.31 28.87 -25.60
N ASP A 17 3.86 30.05 -25.32
CA ASP A 17 5.30 30.22 -25.10
C ASP A 17 5.85 29.34 -23.97
N TYR A 18 5.03 29.00 -22.98
CA TYR A 18 5.41 28.13 -21.86
C TYR A 18 5.61 26.65 -22.27
N LEU A 19 5.04 26.24 -23.41
CA LEU A 19 5.18 24.89 -23.95
C LEU A 19 6.27 24.77 -25.03
N LYS A 20 6.89 25.90 -25.43
CA LYS A 20 7.95 25.90 -26.43
C LYS A 20 9.26 25.37 -25.85
N LYS A 21 10.14 24.89 -26.74
CA LYS A 21 11.48 24.36 -26.41
C LYS A 21 12.29 25.29 -25.50
N LEU A 22 12.20 26.61 -25.70
CA LEU A 22 12.93 27.58 -24.87
C LEU A 22 12.49 27.54 -23.40
N ALA A 23 11.19 27.39 -23.14
CA ALA A 23 10.68 27.24 -21.79
C ALA A 23 11.17 25.93 -21.15
N TYR A 24 11.12 24.82 -21.90
CA TYR A 24 11.68 23.54 -21.45
C TYR A 24 13.17 23.61 -21.09
N LEU A 25 13.98 24.23 -21.95
CA LEU A 25 15.41 24.42 -21.68
C LEU A 25 15.63 25.32 -20.47
N ARG A 26 14.80 26.35 -20.26
CA ARG A 26 14.87 27.23 -19.09
C ARG A 26 14.47 26.52 -17.80
N THR A 27 13.45 25.65 -17.82
CA THR A 27 13.03 24.90 -16.63
C THR A 27 14.08 23.88 -16.20
N HIS A 28 14.79 23.31 -17.16
CA HIS A 28 15.84 22.31 -16.92
C HIS A 28 17.26 22.87 -17.11
N SER A 29 17.45 24.19 -17.12
CA SER A 29 18.78 24.78 -17.31
C SER A 29 19.69 24.58 -16.11
N TYR A 30 19.08 24.35 -14.93
CA TYR A 30 19.81 24.12 -13.70
C TYR A 30 20.13 22.63 -13.52
N ASN A 31 21.39 22.33 -13.20
CA ASN A 31 21.81 20.98 -12.89
C ASN A 31 21.42 20.63 -11.46
N PHE A 32 20.60 19.60 -11.29
CA PHE A 32 20.40 19.01 -9.98
C PHE A 32 21.67 18.25 -9.59
N HIS A 33 22.41 18.79 -8.63
CA HIS A 33 23.52 18.05 -8.04
C HIS A 33 22.96 16.81 -7.35
N THR A 34 23.66 15.68 -7.51
CA THR A 34 23.34 14.47 -6.78
C THR A 34 23.52 14.73 -5.29
N ILE A 35 22.60 14.20 -4.49
CA ILE A 35 22.77 14.21 -3.04
C ILE A 35 24.02 13.39 -2.73
N PRO A 36 25.00 13.94 -1.99
CA PRO A 36 26.23 13.20 -1.67
C PRO A 36 25.91 11.96 -0.83
N ASP A 37 26.81 10.98 -0.84
CA ASP A 37 26.66 9.80 0.01
C ASP A 37 26.64 10.18 1.49
N LYS A 38 25.95 9.38 2.30
CA LYS A 38 25.80 9.61 3.76
C LYS A 38 27.14 9.83 4.47
N ASN A 39 28.22 9.20 3.99
CA ASN A 39 29.56 9.32 4.58
C ASN A 39 30.20 10.71 4.36
N LEU A 40 29.74 11.44 3.35
CA LEU A 40 30.20 12.79 3.01
C LEU A 40 29.30 13.88 3.62
N TRP A 41 28.25 13.50 4.36
CA TRP A 41 27.39 14.47 5.01
C TRP A 41 28.15 15.12 6.16
N PRO A 42 28.02 16.45 6.34
CA PRO A 42 28.65 17.12 7.47
C PRO A 42 28.09 16.56 8.77
N ASN A 43 28.97 16.19 9.69
CA ASN A 43 28.61 15.85 11.06
C ASN A 43 28.24 17.13 11.79
N GLY A 44 26.96 17.51 11.72
CA GLY A 44 26.42 18.69 12.38
C GLY A 44 25.50 18.32 13.53
N ASN A 45 25.52 19.14 14.58
CA ASN A 45 24.41 19.21 15.54
C ASN A 45 23.24 19.93 14.85
N PHE A 46 22.60 19.27 13.89
CA PHE A 46 21.41 19.80 13.24
C PHE A 46 20.27 19.82 14.26
N GLU A 47 19.51 20.91 14.28
CA GLU A 47 18.27 20.95 15.03
C GLU A 47 17.36 19.81 14.55
N THR A 48 16.83 19.03 15.49
CA THR A 48 15.86 18.00 15.19
C THR A 48 14.62 18.66 14.59
N VAL A 49 14.43 18.51 13.28
CA VAL A 49 13.22 18.97 12.60
C VAL A 49 12.04 18.17 13.15
N LEU A 50 11.21 18.82 13.96
CA LEU A 50 9.99 18.22 14.45
C LEU A 50 9.01 18.05 13.29
N PRO A 51 8.23 16.95 13.25
CA PRO A 51 7.18 16.80 12.26
C PRO A 51 6.18 17.96 12.40
N PRO A 52 5.55 18.39 11.28
CA PRO A 52 4.51 19.40 11.36
C PRO A 52 3.41 18.95 12.31
N ILE A 53 2.94 19.87 13.17
CA ILE A 53 1.88 19.59 14.12
C ILE A 53 0.60 19.27 13.33
N ARG A 54 0.24 17.98 13.29
CA ARG A 54 -0.99 17.54 12.61
C ARG A 54 -2.20 17.84 13.47
N ASN A 55 -2.90 18.93 13.16
CA ASN A 55 -4.24 19.16 13.67
C ASN A 55 -5.16 18.05 13.14
N ARG A 56 -5.80 17.30 14.04
CA ARG A 56 -6.86 16.37 13.63
C ARG A 56 -8.06 17.24 13.21
N GLY A 57 -8.39 17.22 11.92
CA GLY A 57 -9.65 17.79 11.45
C GLY A 57 -10.83 17.15 12.17
N VAL A 58 -11.98 17.85 12.22
CA VAL A 58 -13.24 17.25 12.67
C VAL A 58 -13.44 15.97 11.88
N GLY A 59 -13.38 14.83 12.58
CA GLY A 59 -13.47 13.52 11.94
C GLY A 59 -14.74 13.41 11.11
N ARG A 60 -14.76 12.43 10.19
CA ARG A 60 -15.93 12.16 9.35
C ARG A 60 -17.21 12.17 10.21
N PRO A 61 -18.22 12.99 9.86
CA PRO A 61 -19.51 12.96 10.55
C PRO A 61 -20.05 11.54 10.64
N ARG A 62 -20.74 11.21 11.74
CA ARG A 62 -21.31 9.88 11.93
C ARG A 62 -22.22 9.51 10.76
N LEU A 63 -22.09 8.28 10.25
CA LEU A 63 -22.93 7.77 9.17
C LEU A 63 -24.43 7.78 9.52
N SER A 64 -24.77 7.60 10.80
CA SER A 64 -26.14 7.70 11.29
C SER A 64 -26.34 8.97 12.11
N ARG A 65 -27.45 9.66 11.83
CA ARG A 65 -28.03 10.73 12.65
C ARG A 65 -28.29 10.28 14.10
N ARG A 66 -28.15 11.19 15.06
CA ARG A 66 -28.66 11.02 16.44
C ARG A 66 -30.19 11.15 16.45
N ARG A 67 -30.89 10.14 16.97
CA ARG A 67 -32.36 10.16 17.11
C ARG A 67 -32.78 11.05 18.28
N GLY A 68 -33.89 11.78 18.12
CA GLY A 68 -34.50 12.55 19.21
C GLY A 68 -35.19 11.66 20.25
N SER A 69 -35.49 12.22 21.42
CA SER A 69 -36.11 11.48 22.53
C SER A 69 -37.50 10.89 22.20
N ASN A 70 -38.22 11.50 21.25
CA ASN A 70 -39.57 11.09 20.85
C ASN A 70 -39.59 10.16 19.64
N GLU A 71 -38.43 9.74 19.13
CA GLU A 71 -38.36 8.87 17.95
C GLU A 71 -38.33 7.39 18.34
N PRO A 72 -39.04 6.52 17.60
CA PRO A 72 -39.01 5.09 17.86
C PRO A 72 -37.59 4.54 17.71
N LYS A 73 -37.20 3.63 18.62
CA LYS A 73 -35.91 2.93 18.54
C LYS A 73 -35.85 2.15 17.23
N LYS A 74 -34.66 2.09 16.62
CA LYS A 74 -34.45 1.23 15.45
C LYS A 74 -34.71 -0.21 15.88
N MET A 75 -35.80 -0.80 15.38
CA MET A 75 -36.06 -2.23 15.53
C MET A 75 -34.92 -2.96 14.83
N GLN A 76 -34.02 -3.57 15.61
CA GLN A 76 -33.11 -4.58 15.09
C GLN A 76 -34.00 -5.73 14.65
N LYS A 77 -34.18 -5.89 13.33
CA LYS A 77 -34.78 -7.10 12.78
C LYS A 77 -33.83 -8.23 13.14
N SER A 78 -34.13 -8.97 14.21
CA SER A 78 -33.54 -10.29 14.40
C SER A 78 -34.11 -11.15 13.29
N VAL A 79 -33.49 -11.11 12.12
CA VAL A 79 -33.68 -12.16 11.11
C VAL A 79 -33.49 -13.46 11.87
N GLY A 80 -34.50 -14.32 11.89
CA GLY A 80 -34.50 -15.53 12.71
C GLY A 80 -33.25 -16.34 12.43
N PHE A 81 -32.23 -16.17 13.27
CA PHE A 81 -30.94 -16.83 13.06
C PHE A 81 -31.16 -18.30 13.36
N ARG A 82 -30.79 -19.14 12.39
CA ARG A 82 -30.83 -20.60 12.50
C ARG A 82 -29.51 -21.08 13.09
N CYS A 83 -29.58 -21.97 14.08
CA CYS A 83 -28.41 -22.56 14.70
C CYS A 83 -27.63 -23.41 13.69
N GLY A 84 -26.31 -23.22 13.57
CA GLY A 84 -25.47 -24.04 12.69
C GLY A 84 -25.32 -25.50 13.13
N ILE A 85 -25.65 -25.82 14.40
CA ILE A 85 -25.48 -27.16 14.98
C ILE A 85 -26.79 -27.95 14.87
N CYS A 86 -27.87 -27.51 15.53
CA CYS A 86 -29.16 -28.21 15.53
C CYS A 86 -30.12 -27.76 14.42
N LYS A 87 -29.77 -26.73 13.64
CA LYS A 87 -30.60 -26.18 12.56
C LYS A 87 -31.95 -25.63 13.00
N GLU A 88 -32.19 -25.41 14.28
CA GLU A 88 -33.41 -24.76 14.81
C GLU A 88 -33.28 -23.23 14.82
N VAL A 89 -34.41 -22.52 14.81
CA VAL A 89 -34.48 -21.06 14.86
C VAL A 89 -34.63 -20.56 16.30
N GLY A 90 -34.05 -19.39 16.59
CA GLY A 90 -34.20 -18.74 17.90
C GLY A 90 -32.94 -18.74 18.76
N HIS A 91 -31.88 -19.43 18.34
CA HIS A 91 -30.57 -19.39 18.99
C HIS A 91 -29.43 -19.60 17.97
N ASN A 92 -28.21 -19.19 18.34
CA ASN A 92 -27.02 -19.37 17.50
C ASN A 92 -26.23 -20.61 17.98
N SER A 93 -25.34 -21.17 17.16
CA SER A 93 -24.43 -22.28 17.54
C SER A 93 -23.70 -22.02 18.86
N ARG A 94 -23.33 -20.76 19.13
CA ARG A 94 -22.72 -20.32 20.39
C ARG A 94 -23.58 -20.50 21.64
N THR A 95 -24.89 -20.61 21.52
CA THR A 95 -25.83 -20.79 22.64
C THR A 95 -26.66 -22.07 22.49
N CYS A 96 -26.30 -22.94 21.53
CA CYS A 96 -26.96 -24.23 21.32
C CYS A 96 -26.76 -25.14 22.53
N ILE A 97 -27.82 -25.84 22.92
CA ILE A 97 -27.80 -26.84 23.99
C ILE A 97 -27.19 -28.16 23.48
N ASN A 98 -27.43 -28.51 22.21
CA ASN A 98 -26.97 -29.74 21.56
C ASN A 98 -25.49 -29.70 21.10
N LYS A 99 -24.64 -28.87 21.74
CA LYS A 99 -23.21 -28.75 21.38
C LYS A 99 -22.40 -30.02 21.66
N SER A 100 -22.91 -30.89 22.54
CA SER A 100 -22.18 -32.04 23.08
C SER A 100 -22.32 -33.33 22.27
N HIS A 101 -22.94 -33.31 21.09
CA HIS A 101 -22.92 -34.48 20.19
C HIS A 101 -22.33 -34.12 18.82
N PRO A 102 -21.00 -33.95 18.73
CA PRO A 102 -20.33 -34.15 17.46
C PRO A 102 -20.39 -35.65 17.17
N GLU A 103 -21.33 -36.10 16.35
CA GLU A 103 -21.13 -37.32 15.56
C GLU A 103 -19.95 -37.02 14.63
N VAL A 104 -18.78 -37.39 15.13
CA VAL A 104 -17.50 -37.37 14.44
C VAL A 104 -17.63 -38.36 13.28
N LEU A 105 -17.53 -37.90 12.04
CA LEU A 105 -17.08 -38.76 10.94
C LEU A 105 -15.56 -38.65 10.91
N TRP A 106 -14.95 -39.59 11.62
CA TRP A 106 -13.53 -39.89 11.65
C TRP A 106 -13.22 -40.87 10.49
N PHE A 107 -12.08 -40.67 9.83
CA PHE A 107 -11.41 -41.48 8.76
C PHE A 107 -11.59 -40.98 7.31
N THR A 108 -10.53 -40.79 6.51
CA THR A 108 -9.20 -41.43 6.55
C THR A 108 -8.01 -40.45 6.47
N SER A 109 -6.97 -40.79 7.22
CA SER A 109 -5.60 -40.32 7.02
C SER A 109 -5.00 -40.84 5.71
N THR A 110 -4.24 -40.02 5.01
CA THR A 110 -3.04 -40.48 4.31
C THR A 110 -1.94 -39.47 4.64
N HIS A 111 -0.99 -39.90 5.45
CA HIS A 111 0.24 -39.18 5.78
C HIS A 111 1.36 -39.83 4.97
N GLU A 112 1.98 -39.07 4.07
CA GLU A 112 3.25 -39.39 3.43
C GLU A 112 4.07 -38.09 3.30
N GLY A 113 5.10 -37.98 4.15
CA GLY A 113 6.37 -37.23 4.00
C GLY A 113 6.34 -35.69 3.83
N THR A 114 7.27 -34.89 4.38
CA THR A 114 8.53 -35.16 5.07
C THR A 114 8.97 -33.85 5.75
N LEU A 115 9.38 -33.92 7.02
CA LEU A 115 10.01 -32.83 7.75
C LEU A 115 11.34 -32.44 7.11
N THR A 116 11.54 -31.16 6.74
CA THR A 116 12.84 -30.50 6.97
C THR A 116 12.65 -29.02 7.33
N ARG A 117 13.08 -28.70 8.55
CA ARG A 117 13.34 -27.36 9.07
C ARG A 117 14.56 -26.80 8.35
N ARG A 118 14.48 -25.60 7.75
CA ARG A 118 15.65 -24.80 7.38
C ARG A 118 15.39 -23.32 7.59
N ASP A 119 16.02 -22.78 8.62
CA ASP A 119 16.53 -21.41 8.61
C ASP A 119 17.47 -21.28 7.40
N ALA A 120 17.27 -20.26 6.57
CA ALA A 120 18.19 -19.93 5.49
C ALA A 120 18.32 -18.41 5.39
N THR A 121 19.42 -17.95 5.95
CA THR A 121 20.09 -16.69 5.63
C THR A 121 20.24 -16.54 4.12
N ASN A 122 19.66 -15.50 3.52
CA ASN A 122 19.95 -15.12 2.14
C ASN A 122 21.32 -14.40 2.10
N TYR A 123 22.38 -15.18 1.98
CA TYR A 123 23.70 -14.71 1.54
C TYR A 123 23.73 -14.78 0.02
N VAL A 124 23.65 -13.63 -0.65
CA VAL A 124 23.85 -13.53 -2.10
C VAL A 124 25.34 -13.46 -2.37
N SER A 125 25.85 -14.49 -3.04
CA SER A 125 27.23 -14.66 -3.46
C SER A 125 27.64 -13.62 -4.52
N PRO A 126 28.78 -12.91 -4.37
CA PRO A 126 29.32 -12.09 -5.45
C PRO A 126 30.09 -12.95 -6.48
N GLN A 127 29.76 -12.76 -7.76
CA GLN A 127 30.47 -13.30 -8.91
C GLN A 127 31.89 -12.70 -9.03
N PRO A 128 32.90 -13.46 -9.51
CA PRO A 128 34.27 -12.97 -9.61
C PRO A 128 34.48 -12.13 -10.88
N LEU A 129 35.06 -10.93 -10.72
CA LEU A 129 35.61 -10.14 -11.82
C LEU A 129 37.12 -10.39 -11.89
N THR A 130 37.55 -11.05 -12.95
CA THR A 130 38.97 -11.21 -13.32
C THR A 130 39.36 -10.15 -14.35
N GLN A 131 40.68 -9.98 -14.51
CA GLN A 131 41.43 -9.06 -15.38
C GLN A 131 41.71 -7.70 -14.70
N GLY A 132 42.92 -7.30 -14.31
CA GLY A 132 44.28 -7.71 -14.71
C GLY A 132 45.06 -6.43 -14.99
N ALA A 133 45.74 -5.87 -13.97
CA ALA A 133 46.55 -4.65 -14.09
C ALA A 133 48.03 -5.00 -14.38
N PRO A 134 48.73 -4.25 -15.27
CA PRO A 134 50.15 -4.47 -15.51
C PRO A 134 51.00 -3.83 -14.40
N GLN A 135 52.08 -4.53 -14.03
CA GLN A 135 53.08 -4.06 -13.06
C GLN A 135 54.01 -3.02 -13.71
N PRO A 136 54.42 -1.95 -13.02
CA PRO A 136 55.55 -1.15 -13.46
C PRO A 136 56.86 -1.84 -13.10
N SER A 137 57.74 -1.96 -14.09
CA SER A 137 59.15 -2.32 -13.93
C SER A 137 60.02 -1.06 -13.86
N GLN A 138 61.04 -1.14 -13.00
CA GLN A 138 62.18 -0.23 -12.75
C GLN A 138 61.91 0.87 -11.71
#